data_AF-A0A9N8RXW4-F1
#
_entry.id   AF-A0A9N8RXW4-F1
#
_cell.length_a   1.000
_cell.length_b   1.000
_cell.length_c   1.000
_cell.angle_alpha   90.00
_cell.angle_beta   90.00
_cell.angle_gamma   90.00
#
_symmetry.space_group_name_H-M   'P 1'
#
loop_
_entity.id
_entity.type
_entity.pdbx_description
1 polymer ?
#
loop_
_entity_poly.entity_id
_entity_poly.type
_entity_poly.pdbx_seq_one_letter_code
_entity_poly.pdbx_strand_id
1 'polypeptide(L)'
;MDTWNQRLAYALAQSEYTANGLAAALGLKAPSISAWIGAGSITPARDIKADNLLRVCELLNVRPEWVLFGKLPMARNAAIWPFEGVAREEFESLPERERARITRFMRDTVDAWTETQTSEVRRAG
;
A
#
# COMPACT_ATOMS: atom_id res chain seq x y z
N MET A 1 15.90 2.84 4.78
CA MET A 1 15.15 4.07 4.43
C MET A 1 14.86 4.77 5.73
N ASP A 2 15.63 5.79 6.02
CA ASP A 2 15.86 6.22 7.39
C ASP A 2 15.00 7.44 7.72
N THR A 3 14.70 8.28 6.72
CA THR A 3 13.83 9.47 6.85
C THR A 3 12.49 9.31 6.14
N TRP A 4 11.49 10.09 6.57
CA TRP A 4 10.21 10.14 5.89
C TRP A 4 10.33 10.69 4.46
N ASN A 5 11.28 11.60 4.23
CA ASN A 5 11.61 12.13 2.90
C ASN A 5 12.04 11.02 1.94
N GLN A 6 12.94 10.14 2.39
CA GLN A 6 13.41 8.99 1.60
C GLN A 6 12.26 8.00 1.31
N ARG A 7 11.39 7.75 2.30
CA ARG A 7 10.21 6.88 2.11
C ARG A 7 9.21 7.47 1.14
N LEU A 8 8.96 8.78 1.20
CA LEU A 8 8.11 9.46 0.24
C LEU A 8 8.72 9.49 -1.17
N ALA A 9 10.03 9.72 -1.29
CA ALA A 9 10.75 9.66 -2.55
C ALA A 9 10.66 8.25 -3.16
N TYR A 10 10.80 7.21 -2.34
CA TYR A 10 10.62 5.83 -2.76
C TYR A 10 9.19 5.57 -3.23
N ALA A 11 8.17 5.99 -2.47
CA ALA A 11 6.77 5.84 -2.87
C ALA A 11 6.47 6.52 -4.20
N LEU A 12 6.99 7.73 -4.41
CA LEU A 12 6.87 8.45 -5.68
C LEU A 12 7.52 7.68 -6.83
N ALA A 13 8.72 7.12 -6.61
CA ALA A 13 9.42 6.33 -7.62
C ALA A 13 8.73 5.00 -7.98
N GLN A 14 7.87 4.47 -7.09
CA GLN A 14 7.03 3.29 -7.36
C GLN A 14 5.68 3.63 -7.98
N SER A 15 5.36 4.91 -8.13
CA SER A 15 4.08 5.40 -8.66
C SER A 15 4.19 5.76 -10.14
N GLU A 16 3.05 6.03 -10.76
CA GLU A 16 2.98 6.59 -12.12
C GLU A 16 3.25 8.11 -12.16
N TYR A 17 3.35 8.76 -11.00
CA TYR A 17 3.53 10.20 -10.93
C TYR A 17 5.00 10.61 -11.07
N THR A 18 5.22 11.67 -11.85
CA THR A 18 6.44 12.47 -11.73
C THR A 18 6.27 13.49 -10.58
N ALA A 19 7.37 14.07 -10.07
CA ALA A 19 7.27 15.11 -9.04
C ALA A 19 6.40 16.31 -9.48
N ASN A 20 6.50 16.71 -10.76
CA ASN A 20 5.68 17.78 -11.32
C ASN A 20 4.21 17.35 -11.49
N GLY A 21 3.98 16.12 -11.94
CA GLY A 21 2.63 15.56 -12.07
C GLY A 21 1.92 15.47 -10.71
N LEU A 22 2.64 15.01 -9.68
CA LEU A 22 2.15 14.96 -8.31
C LEU A 22 1.83 16.36 -7.76
N ALA A 23 2.71 17.33 -8.02
CA ALA A 23 2.47 18.72 -7.63
C ALA A 23 1.18 19.27 -8.27
N ALA A 24 0.99 19.05 -9.57
CA ALA A 24 -0.21 19.46 -10.28
C ALA A 24 -1.47 18.79 -9.72
N ALA A 25 -1.44 17.48 -9.48
CA ALA A 25 -2.56 16.73 -8.91
C ALA A 25 -2.95 17.21 -7.50
N LEU A 26 -1.98 17.69 -6.71
CA LEU A 26 -2.21 18.25 -5.38
C LEU A 26 -2.57 19.75 -5.39
N GLY A 27 -2.50 20.42 -6.54
CA GLY A 27 -2.64 21.88 -6.61
C GLY A 27 -1.50 22.63 -5.89
N LEU A 28 -0.30 22.04 -5.86
CA LEU A 28 0.89 22.58 -5.22
C LEU A 28 1.94 22.99 -6.26
N LYS A 29 2.93 23.77 -5.82
CA LYS A 29 4.08 24.12 -6.65
C LYS A 29 5.11 22.99 -6.61
N ALA A 30 5.75 22.71 -7.75
CA ALA A 30 6.79 21.68 -7.86
C ALA A 30 7.90 21.77 -6.80
N PRO A 31 8.40 22.95 -6.39
CA PRO A 31 9.40 23.06 -5.32
C PRO A 31 8.95 22.47 -3.98
N SER A 32 7.65 22.48 -3.66
CA SER A 32 7.12 21.86 -2.44
C SER A 32 7.36 20.36 -2.44
N ILE A 33 7.09 19.69 -3.57
CA ILE A 33 7.34 18.25 -3.71
C ILE A 33 8.84 17.97 -3.70
N SER A 34 9.64 18.76 -4.42
CA SER A 34 11.09 18.61 -4.45
C SER A 34 11.73 18.74 -3.06
N ALA A 35 11.23 19.67 -2.23
CA ALA A 35 11.67 19.80 -0.84
C ALA A 35 11.27 18.59 0.01
N TRP A 36 10.10 17.98 -0.20
CA TRP A 36 9.70 16.79 0.56
C TRP A 36 10.50 15.55 0.18
N ILE A 37 10.82 15.35 -1.09
CA ILE A 37 11.58 14.17 -1.55
C ILE A 37 13.10 14.38 -1.50
N GLY A 38 13.57 15.58 -1.16
CA GLY A 38 14.99 15.91 -1.12
C GLY A 38 15.66 15.86 -2.51
N ALA A 39 14.96 16.33 -3.55
CA ALA A 39 15.47 16.26 -4.92
C ALA A 39 16.65 17.21 -5.17
N GLY A 40 17.68 16.72 -5.86
CA GLY A 40 18.84 17.52 -6.25
C GLY A 40 19.65 18.02 -5.04
N SER A 41 19.94 19.32 -5.01
CA SER A 41 20.69 19.97 -3.92
C SER A 41 19.78 20.70 -2.91
N ILE A 42 18.47 20.42 -2.94
CA ILE A 42 17.49 21.06 -2.07
C ILE A 42 17.60 20.46 -0.67
N THR A 43 17.63 21.32 0.35
CA THR A 43 17.54 20.89 1.75
C THR A 43 16.16 20.26 1.99
N PRO A 44 16.08 18.98 2.42
CA PRO A 44 14.80 18.33 2.64
C PRO A 44 13.97 19.05 3.72
N ALA A 45 12.66 19.13 3.49
CA ALA A 45 11.73 19.68 4.46
C ALA A 45 11.79 18.87 5.77
N ARG A 46 11.78 19.58 6.90
CA ARG A 46 11.76 18.96 8.23
C ARG A 46 10.36 18.49 8.62
N ASP A 47 9.35 19.20 8.12
CA ASP A 47 7.95 18.99 8.43
C ASP A 47 7.08 18.91 7.17
N ILE A 48 5.90 18.33 7.34
CA ILE A 48 4.84 18.29 6.33
C ILE A 48 3.51 18.53 7.06
N LYS A 49 2.67 19.40 6.50
CA LYS A 49 1.33 19.63 7.02
C LYS A 49 0.51 18.35 6.89
N ALA A 50 -0.30 18.04 7.90
CA ALA A 50 -1.10 16.82 7.94
C ALA A 50 -2.00 16.66 6.70
N ASP A 51 -2.68 17.73 6.25
CA ASP A 51 -3.51 17.72 5.03
C ASP A 51 -2.72 17.27 3.79
N ASN A 52 -1.54 17.88 3.58
CA ASN A 52 -0.66 17.55 2.48
C ASN A 52 -0.17 16.11 2.55
N LEU A 53 0.18 15.62 3.74
CA LEU A 53 0.60 14.24 3.95
C LEU A 53 -0.51 13.26 3.58
N LEU A 54 -1.74 13.50 4.05
CA LEU A 54 -2.86 12.60 3.79
C LEU A 54 -3.19 12.55 2.29
N ARG A 55 -3.24 13.71 1.64
CA ARG A 55 -3.54 13.83 0.20
C ARG A 55 -2.46 13.20 -0.66
N VAL A 56 -1.17 13.39 -0.34
CA VAL A 56 -0.09 12.74 -1.11
C VAL A 56 -0.10 11.23 -0.89
N CYS A 57 -0.37 10.75 0.33
CA CYS A 57 -0.45 9.33 0.61
C CYS A 57 -1.63 8.67 -0.11
N GLU A 58 -2.75 9.39 -0.27
CA GLU A 58 -3.90 8.92 -1.05
C GLU A 58 -3.54 8.75 -2.53
N LEU A 59 -2.96 9.77 -3.16
CA LEU A 59 -2.55 9.69 -4.58
C LEU A 59 -1.49 8.61 -4.84
N LEU A 60 -0.56 8.42 -3.90
CA LEU A 60 0.48 7.39 -4.02
C LEU A 60 0.03 6.01 -3.53
N ASN A 61 -1.22 5.86 -3.07
CA ASN A 61 -1.76 4.63 -2.49
C ASN A 61 -0.89 4.03 -1.36
N VAL A 62 -0.32 4.88 -0.51
CA VAL A 62 0.50 4.49 0.64
C VAL A 62 -0.12 4.92 1.96
N ARG A 63 0.39 4.37 3.06
CA ARG A 63 -0.02 4.69 4.43
C ARG A 63 0.83 5.82 5.03
N PRO A 64 0.21 6.83 5.68
CA PRO A 64 0.95 7.89 6.34
C PRO A 64 1.83 7.37 7.48
N GLU A 65 1.44 6.30 8.17
CA GLU A 65 2.26 5.68 9.22
C GLU A 65 3.54 5.05 8.67
N TRP A 66 3.47 4.50 7.46
CA TRP A 66 4.66 3.99 6.78
C TRP A 66 5.56 5.14 6.35
N VAL A 67 5.00 6.19 5.73
CA VAL A 67 5.78 7.36 5.31
C VAL A 67 6.48 8.01 6.50
N LEU A 68 5.76 8.30 7.58
CA LEU A 68 6.33 9.01 8.73
C LEU A 68 7.24 8.13 9.60
N PHE A 69 6.83 6.89 9.88
CA PHE A 69 7.44 6.08 10.93
C PHE A 69 8.00 4.73 10.44
N GLY A 70 7.86 4.41 9.15
CA GLY A 70 8.30 3.12 8.60
C GLY A 70 7.43 1.94 9.05
N LYS A 71 6.24 2.18 9.61
CA LYS A 71 5.34 1.11 10.05
C LYS A 71 4.68 0.42 8.86
N LEU A 72 4.98 -0.85 8.64
CA LEU A 72 4.37 -1.66 7.59
C LEU A 72 2.86 -1.89 7.81
N PRO A 73 2.09 -2.26 6.76
CA PRO A 73 2.47 -2.23 5.34
C PRO A 73 2.63 -0.81 4.76
N MET A 74 3.38 -0.71 3.65
CA MET A 74 3.52 0.51 2.85
C MET A 74 2.22 0.87 2.13
N ALA A 75 1.68 -0.05 1.35
CA ALA A 75 0.48 0.20 0.56
C ALA A 75 -0.75 0.30 1.45
N ARG A 76 -1.65 1.23 1.12
CA ARG A 76 -2.91 1.43 1.84
C ARG A 76 -3.85 0.23 1.66
N ASN A 77 -3.88 -0.33 0.46
CA ASN A 77 -4.64 -1.51 0.11
C ASN A 77 -3.79 -2.80 0.15
N ALA A 78 -2.67 -2.80 0.88
CA ALA A 78 -1.98 -4.05 1.14
C ALA A 78 -3.01 -5.02 1.70
N ALA A 79 -3.24 -6.14 1.01
CA ALA A 79 -4.11 -7.18 1.51
C ALA A 79 -3.66 -7.48 2.95
N ILE A 80 -4.53 -7.18 3.91
CA ILE A 80 -4.27 -7.52 5.30
C ILE A 80 -4.08 -9.02 5.28
N TRP A 81 -2.90 -9.47 5.68
CA TRP A 81 -2.61 -10.89 5.75
C TRP A 81 -3.67 -11.54 6.65
N PRO A 82 -4.59 -12.36 6.11
CA PRO A 82 -5.83 -12.69 6.80
C PRO A 82 -5.68 -13.89 7.74
N PHE A 83 -4.50 -14.51 7.79
CA PHE A 83 -4.28 -15.73 8.55
C PHE A 83 -3.68 -15.42 9.90
N GLU A 84 -4.41 -15.79 10.94
CA GLU A 84 -3.87 -15.85 12.29
C GLU A 84 -2.96 -17.08 12.44
N GLY A 85 -1.82 -16.91 13.09
CA GLY A 85 -0.88 -18.01 13.37
C GLY A 85 0.02 -18.45 12.22
N VAL A 86 -0.06 -17.80 11.06
CA VAL A 86 0.90 -17.98 9.96
C VAL A 86 1.49 -16.62 9.65
N ALA A 87 2.81 -16.45 9.75
CA ALA A 87 3.42 -15.20 9.31
C ALA A 87 3.50 -15.15 7.78
N ARG A 88 3.41 -13.96 7.20
CA ARG A 88 3.48 -13.77 5.74
C ARG A 88 4.80 -14.28 5.18
N GLU A 89 5.89 -14.01 5.87
CA GLU A 89 7.25 -14.40 5.49
C GLU A 89 7.40 -15.93 5.47
N GLU A 90 6.77 -16.63 6.42
CA GLU A 90 6.76 -18.09 6.47
C GLU A 90 6.03 -18.66 5.26
N PHE A 91 4.84 -18.12 4.94
CA PHE A 91 4.10 -18.52 3.74
C PHE A 91 4.89 -18.25 2.46
N GLU A 92 5.53 -17.09 2.34
CA GLU A 92 6.36 -16.74 1.18
C GLU A 92 7.60 -17.64 1.06
N SER A 93 8.12 -18.16 2.18
CA SER A 93 9.26 -19.09 2.18
C SER A 93 8.91 -20.52 1.73
N LEU A 94 7.62 -20.88 1.66
CA LEU A 94 7.19 -22.20 1.26
C LEU A 94 7.57 -22.53 -0.20
N PRO A 95 7.84 -23.80 -0.54
CA PRO A 95 7.98 -24.21 -1.93
C PRO A 95 6.73 -23.87 -2.76
N GLU A 96 6.92 -23.52 -4.03
CA GLU A 96 5.83 -23.11 -4.94
C GLU A 96 4.66 -24.10 -4.96
N ARG A 97 4.98 -25.41 -4.92
CA ARG A 97 3.97 -26.47 -4.86
C ARG A 97 3.06 -26.37 -3.63
N GLU A 98 3.63 -26.06 -2.46
CA GLU A 98 2.85 -25.96 -1.22
C GLU A 98 2.04 -24.67 -1.21
N ARG A 99 2.60 -23.56 -1.68
CA ARG A 99 1.84 -22.31 -1.87
C ARG A 99 0.64 -22.54 -2.79
N ALA A 100 0.86 -23.14 -3.95
CA ALA A 100 -0.20 -23.44 -4.91
C ALA A 100 -1.28 -24.36 -4.33
N ARG A 101 -0.91 -25.33 -3.50
CA ARG A 101 -1.85 -26.20 -2.79
C ARG A 101 -2.70 -25.42 -1.78
N ILE A 102 -2.09 -24.57 -0.96
CA ILE A 102 -2.81 -23.74 0.01
C ILE A 102 -3.76 -22.79 -0.71
N THR A 103 -3.27 -22.10 -1.75
CA THR A 103 -4.09 -21.18 -2.55
C THR A 103 -5.28 -21.89 -3.20
N ARG A 104 -5.09 -23.10 -3.74
CA ARG A 104 -6.19 -23.89 -4.29
C ARG A 104 -7.23 -24.23 -3.23
N PHE A 105 -6.79 -24.77 -2.10
CA PHE A 105 -7.68 -25.14 -1.00
C PHE A 105 -8.55 -23.96 -0.54
N MET A 106 -7.94 -22.79 -0.35
CA MET A 106 -8.69 -21.60 0.04
C MET A 106 -9.73 -21.19 -0.99
N ARG A 107 -9.36 -21.18 -2.27
CA ARG A 107 -10.27 -20.85 -3.36
C ARG A 107 -11.47 -21.80 -3.36
N ASP A 108 -11.20 -23.11 -3.37
CA ASP A 108 -12.24 -24.13 -3.40
C ASP A 108 -13.19 -24.01 -2.18
N THR A 109 -12.64 -23.65 -1.01
CA THR A 109 -13.43 -23.44 0.22
C THR A 109 -14.33 -22.22 0.11
N VAL A 110 -13.81 -21.09 -0.38
CA VAL A 110 -14.59 -19.85 -0.57
C VAL A 110 -15.67 -20.04 -1.63
N ASP A 111 -15.34 -20.70 -2.74
CA ASP A 111 -16.28 -20.97 -3.83
C ASP A 111 -17.44 -21.85 -3.33
N ALA A 112 -17.13 -22.97 -2.66
CA ALA A 112 -18.14 -23.87 -2.11
C ALA A 112 -19.07 -23.18 -1.09
N TRP A 113 -18.51 -22.31 -0.23
CA TRP A 113 -19.32 -21.53 0.72
C TRP A 113 -20.23 -20.53 -0.01
N THR A 114 -19.70 -19.83 -1.02
CA THR A 114 -20.45 -18.82 -1.78
C THR A 114 -21.60 -19.44 -2.58
N GLU A 115 -21.38 -20.62 -3.18
CA GLU A 115 -22.42 -21.38 -3.88
C GLU A 115 -23.53 -21.84 -2.93
N THR A 116 -23.17 -22.27 -1.72
CA THR A 116 -24.12 -22.68 -0.67
C THR A 116 -25.01 -21.50 -0.27
N GLN A 117 -24.42 -20.35 0.04
CA GLN A 117 -25.16 -19.13 0.42
C GLN A 117 -26.08 -18.63 -0.69
N THR A 118 -25.60 -18.64 -1.94
CA THR A 118 -26.38 -18.21 -3.11
C THR A 118 -27.61 -19.10 -3.33
N SER A 119 -27.48 -20.40 -3.04
CA SER A 119 -28.57 -21.38 -3.19
C SER A 119 -29.62 -21.25 -2.09
N GLU A 120 -29.22 -20.92 -0.85
CA GLU A 120 -30.14 -20.68 0.26
C GLU A 120 -30.97 -19.41 0.05
N VAL A 121 -30.35 -18.32 -0.42
CA VAL A 121 -31.04 -17.06 -0.72
C VAL A 121 -32.09 -17.24 -1.83
N ARG A 122 -31.81 -18.02 -2.88
CA ARG A 122 -32.77 -18.32 -3.96
C ARG A 122 -33.94 -19.21 -3.54
N ARG A 123 -33.81 -19.97 -2.45
CA ARG A 123 -34.91 -20.80 -1.91
C ARG A 123 -35.83 -20.03 -0.97
N ALA A 124 -35.40 -18.86 -0.48
CA ALA A 124 -36.12 -18.07 0.51
C ALA A 124 -36.92 -16.88 -0.08
N GLY A 125 -36.77 -16.59 -1.39
CA GLY A 125 -37.52 -15.57 -2.12
C GLY A 125 -38.46 -16.18 -3.14
#